data_AF-A0A395SNS2-F1
#
_entry.id   AF-A0A395SNS2-F1
#
_cell.length_a   1.000
_cell.length_b   1.000
_cell.length_c   1.000
_cell.angle_alpha   90.00
_cell.angle_beta   90.00
_cell.angle_gamma   90.00
#
_symmetry.space_group_name_H-M   'P 1'
#
loop_
_entity.id
_entity.type
_entity.pdbx_description
1 polymer ?
#
loop_
_entity_poly.entity_id
_entity_poly.type
_entity_poly.pdbx_seq_one_letter_code
_entity_poly.pdbx_strand_id
1 'polypeptide(L)'
;MSISGGEGKTPLTDYFVAQKRERCGPYLGINAVRDFHTACRINIEEDVPIRFTHSDLSPPNILISPGPNPKVVGIIDFGQAGWLPSYWEYAKATRSGIVEANFDFGLQEEWTEVYLPKIHDIPKEEWFDQWILFYLRNI
;
A
#
# COMPACT_ATOMS: atom_id res chain seq x y z
N MET A 1 -6.02 15.83 8.64
CA MET A 1 -5.31 14.55 8.83
C MET A 1 -3.90 14.71 8.23
N SER A 2 -2.95 13.78 8.41
CA SER A 2 -1.58 13.95 7.90
C SER A 2 -1.11 12.64 7.26
N ILE A 3 -0.23 12.74 6.27
CA ILE A 3 0.45 11.60 5.65
C ILE A 3 1.84 11.50 6.28
N SER A 4 2.14 10.37 6.91
CA SER A 4 3.37 10.13 7.67
C SER A 4 3.61 8.63 7.92
N GLY A 5 4.86 8.21 8.12
CA GLY A 5 5.21 6.79 8.29
C GLY A 5 4.71 6.16 9.60
N GLY A 6 4.41 6.95 10.63
CA GLY A 6 3.93 6.42 11.89
C GLY A 6 3.30 7.46 12.80
N GLU A 7 3.01 7.05 14.03
CA GLU A 7 2.64 7.99 15.09
C GLU A 7 3.75 9.03 15.30
N GLY A 8 3.36 10.28 15.54
CA GLY A 8 4.33 11.38 15.74
C GLY A 8 4.83 12.07 14.47
N LYS A 9 4.17 11.86 13.31
CA LYS A 9 4.47 12.56 12.04
C LYS A 9 5.88 12.29 11.50
N THR A 10 6.38 11.06 11.65
CA THR A 10 7.64 10.64 11.04
C THR A 10 7.55 10.61 9.50
N PRO A 11 8.67 10.77 8.77
CA PRO A 11 8.70 10.58 7.33
C PRO A 11 8.16 9.20 6.91
N LEU A 12 7.61 9.11 5.70
CA LEU A 12 7.15 7.85 5.12
C LEU A 12 8.33 6.91 4.87
N THR A 13 8.16 5.63 5.21
CA THR A 13 9.16 4.56 5.02
C THR A 13 8.84 3.64 3.86
N ASP A 14 7.70 3.82 3.19
CA ASP A 14 7.33 3.11 1.98
C ASP A 14 8.45 3.20 0.94
N TYR A 15 8.89 2.04 0.43
CA TYR A 15 10.04 1.92 -0.47
C TYR A 15 9.97 2.86 -1.69
N PHE A 16 8.82 2.98 -2.35
CA PHE A 16 8.68 3.83 -3.56
C PHE A 16 8.70 5.33 -3.26
N VAL A 17 8.41 5.68 -2.00
CA VAL A 17 8.36 7.06 -1.52
C VAL A 17 9.72 7.44 -0.92
N ALA A 18 10.25 6.63 -0.01
CA ALA A 18 11.45 6.92 0.78
C ALA A 18 12.73 7.02 -0.06
N GLN A 19 12.75 6.45 -1.26
CA GLN A 19 13.89 6.57 -2.18
C GLN A 19 14.12 7.98 -2.71
N LYS A 20 13.11 8.85 -2.69
CA LYS A 20 13.19 10.19 -3.27
C LYS A 20 12.90 11.23 -2.20
N ARG A 21 13.89 12.08 -1.92
CA ARG A 21 13.84 13.07 -0.82
C ARG A 21 12.64 13.99 -0.92
N GLU A 22 12.25 14.37 -2.12
CA GLU A 22 11.09 15.22 -2.39
C GLU A 22 9.76 14.54 -2.04
N ARG A 23 9.75 13.22 -1.84
CA ARG A 23 8.55 12.44 -1.53
C ARG A 23 8.41 12.03 -0.07
N CYS A 24 9.50 12.04 0.71
CA CYS A 24 9.56 11.45 2.05
C CYS A 24 8.54 12.00 3.07
N GLY A 25 7.95 13.18 2.83
CA GLY A 25 7.04 13.82 3.78
C GLY A 25 7.73 14.16 5.11
N PRO A 26 6.97 14.34 6.20
CA PRO A 26 5.53 14.19 6.31
C PRO A 26 4.77 15.29 5.56
N TYR A 27 3.57 14.98 5.04
CA TYR A 27 2.66 15.96 4.47
C TYR A 27 1.56 16.27 5.46
N LEU A 28 1.32 17.56 5.70
CA LEU A 28 0.53 18.03 6.84
C LEU A 28 -0.65 18.87 6.39
N GLY A 29 -1.73 18.85 7.18
CA GLY A 29 -2.88 19.71 6.97
C GLY A 29 -3.90 19.16 5.97
N ILE A 30 -4.83 20.02 5.55
CA ILE A 30 -5.97 19.63 4.70
C ILE A 30 -5.53 19.21 3.29
N ASN A 31 -4.40 19.73 2.81
CA ASN A 31 -3.87 19.43 1.48
C ASN A 31 -2.86 18.27 1.45
N ALA A 32 -2.64 17.56 2.57
CA ALA A 32 -1.58 16.56 2.68
C ALA A 32 -1.59 15.51 1.56
N VAL A 33 -2.78 15.03 1.18
CA VAL A 33 -2.96 14.07 0.07
C VAL A 33 -2.60 14.68 -1.28
N ARG A 34 -3.05 15.91 -1.55
CA ARG A 34 -2.77 16.63 -2.80
C ARG A 34 -1.28 16.95 -2.94
N ASP A 35 -0.64 17.36 -1.86
CA ASP A 35 0.81 17.63 -1.84
C ASP A 35 1.60 16.34 -2.09
N PHE A 36 1.19 15.24 -1.46
CA PHE A 36 1.75 13.91 -1.70
C PHE A 36 1.56 13.45 -3.15
N HIS A 37 0.35 13.58 -3.71
CA HIS A 37 0.06 13.26 -5.11
C HIS A 37 0.94 14.07 -6.06
N THR A 38 1.13 15.37 -5.78
CA THR A 38 1.98 16.26 -6.57
C THR A 38 3.43 15.80 -6.55
N ALA A 39 3.99 15.51 -5.36
CA ALA A 39 5.36 15.00 -5.21
C ALA A 39 5.57 13.64 -5.91
N CYS A 40 4.54 12.80 -5.91
CA CYS A 40 4.54 11.50 -6.57
C CYS A 40 4.17 11.56 -8.07
N ARG A 41 3.73 12.72 -8.59
CA ARG A 41 3.18 12.86 -9.95
C ARG A 41 2.00 11.91 -10.23
N ILE A 42 1.13 11.77 -9.25
CA ILE A 42 -0.14 11.03 -9.31
C ILE A 42 -1.24 12.05 -9.60
N ASN A 43 -2.01 11.87 -10.67
CA ASN A 43 -3.02 12.84 -11.09
C ASN A 43 -4.42 12.46 -10.60
N ILE A 44 -4.64 12.55 -9.29
CA ILE A 44 -5.94 12.36 -8.64
C ILE A 44 -6.28 13.66 -7.90
N GLU A 45 -7.35 14.33 -8.30
CA GLU A 45 -7.72 15.66 -7.80
C GLU A 45 -8.75 15.60 -6.66
N GLU A 46 -9.50 14.51 -6.58
CA GLU A 46 -10.55 14.30 -5.60
C GLU A 46 -9.99 14.12 -4.19
N ASP A 47 -10.85 14.37 -3.20
CA ASP A 47 -10.54 14.15 -1.79
C ASP A 47 -10.48 12.66 -1.50
N VAL A 48 -9.26 12.12 -1.42
CA VAL A 48 -9.01 10.73 -1.01
C VAL A 48 -8.82 10.67 0.50
N PRO A 49 -9.56 9.80 1.23
CA PRO A 49 -9.33 9.60 2.66
C PRO A 49 -7.91 9.09 2.95
N ILE A 50 -7.31 9.55 4.05
CA ILE A 50 -6.06 8.96 4.54
C ILE A 50 -6.40 7.77 5.44
N ARG A 51 -5.74 6.64 5.22
CA ARG A 51 -5.87 5.41 6.01
C ARG A 51 -4.48 4.93 6.44
N PHE A 52 -4.43 4.19 7.53
CA PHE A 52 -3.24 3.44 7.85
C PHE A 52 -3.11 2.29 6.86
N THR A 53 -1.94 2.17 6.25
CA THR A 53 -1.59 1.14 5.27
C THR A 53 -0.41 0.37 5.81
N HIS A 54 -0.44 -0.95 5.66
CA HIS A 54 0.72 -1.81 5.85
C HIS A 54 1.77 -1.52 4.77
N SER A 55 1.31 -1.20 3.55
CA SER A 55 2.15 -0.92 2.40
C SER A 55 3.12 -2.06 2.05
N ASP A 56 2.83 -3.28 2.47
CA ASP A 56 3.57 -4.48 2.06
C ASP A 56 2.73 -5.74 2.35
N LEU A 57 1.42 -5.61 2.29
CA LEU A 57 0.53 -6.71 2.63
C LEU A 57 0.57 -7.75 1.52
N SER A 58 0.97 -8.95 1.91
CA SER A 58 1.05 -10.11 1.05
C SER A 58 0.85 -11.38 1.89
N PRO A 59 0.49 -12.52 1.29
CA PRO A 59 0.28 -13.76 2.04
C PRO A 59 1.45 -14.17 2.96
N PRO A 60 2.74 -14.01 2.57
CA PRO A 60 3.87 -14.28 3.47
C PRO A 60 3.88 -13.44 4.76
N ASN A 61 3.28 -12.26 4.74
CA ASN A 61 3.21 -11.35 5.89
C ASN A 61 2.00 -11.59 6.79
N ILE A 62 1.19 -12.64 6.53
CA ILE A 62 0.00 -13.02 7.30
C ILE A 62 0.26 -14.35 8.01
N LEU A 63 0.29 -14.32 9.34
CA LEU A 63 0.46 -15.52 10.15
C LEU A 63 -0.88 -16.20 10.39
N ILE A 64 -0.91 -17.51 10.18
CA ILE A 64 -2.09 -18.36 10.43
C ILE A 64 -1.83 -19.39 11.53
N SER A 65 -2.87 -19.72 12.30
CA SER A 65 -2.80 -20.80 13.30
C SER A 65 -2.71 -22.18 12.63
N PRO A 66 -2.01 -23.16 13.22
CA PRO A 66 -2.00 -24.53 12.71
C PRO A 66 -3.35 -25.24 12.91
N GLY A 67 -3.56 -26.33 12.18
CA GLY A 67 -4.72 -27.23 12.34
C GLY A 67 -5.76 -27.10 11.22
N PRO A 68 -6.89 -27.84 11.30
CA PRO A 68 -7.86 -27.96 10.22
C PRO A 68 -8.69 -26.70 9.97
N ASN A 69 -8.72 -25.76 10.92
CA ASN A 69 -9.47 -24.49 10.83
C ASN A 69 -8.53 -23.31 11.13
N PRO A 70 -7.62 -22.97 10.21
CA PRO A 70 -6.64 -21.91 10.42
C PRO A 70 -7.35 -20.55 10.60
N LYS A 71 -6.81 -19.74 11.51
CA LYS A 71 -7.23 -18.35 11.75
C LYS A 71 -6.04 -17.43 11.55
N VAL A 72 -6.28 -16.20 11.11
CA VAL A 72 -5.26 -15.15 11.14
C VAL A 72 -4.92 -14.86 12.60
N VAL A 73 -3.65 -15.00 12.97
CA VAL A 73 -3.14 -14.76 14.33
C VAL A 73 -2.19 -13.57 14.40
N GLY A 74 -1.75 -13.05 13.26
CA GLY A 74 -0.90 -11.88 13.21
C GLY A 74 -0.65 -11.40 11.80
N ILE A 75 -0.25 -10.14 11.70
CA ILE A 75 0.34 -9.53 10.51
C ILE A 75 1.74 -9.08 10.93
N ILE A 76 2.73 -9.21 10.06
CA ILE A 76 4.13 -8.87 10.32
C ILE A 76 4.70 -8.02 9.18
N ASP A 77 5.89 -7.46 9.40
CA ASP A 77 6.64 -6.66 8.42
C ASP A 77 6.06 -5.28 8.09
N PHE A 78 5.73 -4.52 9.14
CA PHE A 78 5.24 -3.14 9.04
C PHE A 78 6.32 -2.10 8.68
N GLY A 79 7.50 -2.50 8.19
CA GLY A 79 8.62 -1.58 7.95
C GLY A 79 8.30 -0.44 6.98
N GLN A 80 7.34 -0.68 6.08
CA GLN A 80 6.87 0.26 5.06
C GLN A 80 5.55 0.95 5.41
N ALA A 81 4.96 0.62 6.56
CA ALA A 81 3.65 1.08 6.95
C ALA A 81 3.59 2.60 7.11
N GLY A 82 2.39 3.15 6.99
CA GLY A 82 2.18 4.58 7.15
C GLY A 82 0.75 5.02 6.95
N TRP A 83 0.52 6.31 7.13
CA TRP A 83 -0.74 6.97 6.81
C TRP A 83 -0.67 7.47 5.37
N LEU A 84 -1.36 6.80 4.46
CA LEU A 84 -1.31 7.02 3.01
C LEU A 84 -2.73 7.16 2.44
N PRO A 85 -2.90 7.62 1.18
CA PRO A 85 -4.20 7.65 0.52
C PRO A 85 -4.86 6.26 0.54
N SER A 86 -6.17 6.17 0.76
CA SER A 86 -6.87 4.90 1.02
C SER A 86 -6.78 3.85 -0.08
N TYR A 87 -6.50 4.24 -1.32
CA TYR A 87 -6.30 3.30 -2.42
C TYR A 87 -4.92 2.62 -2.40
N TRP A 88 -3.97 3.14 -1.62
CA TRP A 88 -2.56 2.74 -1.65
C TRP A 88 -2.34 1.30 -1.21
N GLU A 89 -3.04 0.84 -0.17
CA GLU A 89 -2.92 -0.53 0.34
C GLU A 89 -3.32 -1.55 -0.73
N TYR A 90 -4.54 -1.41 -1.27
CA TYR A 90 -5.01 -2.27 -2.36
C TYR A 90 -4.03 -2.23 -3.52
N ALA A 91 -3.66 -1.02 -3.98
CA ALA A 91 -2.84 -0.88 -5.16
C ALA A 91 -1.48 -1.56 -5.01
N LYS A 92 -0.83 -1.38 -3.86
CA LYS A 92 0.45 -2.00 -3.57
C LYS A 92 0.33 -3.52 -3.36
N ALA A 93 -0.73 -3.98 -2.69
CA ALA A 93 -0.97 -5.41 -2.45
C ALA A 93 -1.21 -6.22 -3.74
N THR A 94 -1.69 -5.58 -4.84
CA THR A 94 -1.76 -6.23 -6.17
C THR A 94 -0.40 -6.40 -6.86
N ARG A 95 0.63 -5.71 -6.35
CA ARG A 95 1.99 -5.66 -6.91
C ARG A 95 3.05 -6.07 -5.90
N SER A 96 2.67 -6.72 -4.80
CA SER A 96 3.60 -7.38 -3.88
C SER A 96 4.38 -8.39 -4.72
N GLY A 97 5.56 -8.01 -5.18
CA GLY A 97 6.34 -8.79 -6.13
C GLY A 97 6.87 -10.00 -5.41
N ILE A 98 6.22 -11.14 -5.58
CA ILE A 98 6.70 -12.34 -4.91
C ILE A 98 7.73 -13.03 -5.81
N VAL A 99 8.97 -12.97 -5.35
CA VAL A 99 10.14 -13.69 -5.88
C VAL A 99 10.59 -14.70 -4.82
N GLU A 100 9.65 -15.48 -4.27
CA GLU A 100 9.99 -16.62 -3.43
C GLU A 100 9.66 -17.92 -4.16
N ALA A 101 10.52 -18.92 -4.00
CA ALA A 101 10.40 -20.21 -4.68
C ALA A 101 9.06 -20.94 -4.42
N ASN A 102 8.35 -20.58 -3.34
CA ASN A 102 7.13 -21.23 -2.88
C ASN A 102 5.85 -20.40 -3.10
N PHE A 103 5.94 -19.22 -3.70
CA PHE A 103 4.78 -18.41 -4.05
C PHE A 103 4.92 -17.98 -5.51
N ASP A 104 4.28 -18.77 -6.36
CA ASP A 104 4.36 -18.63 -7.80
C ASP A 104 3.32 -17.63 -8.34
N PHE A 105 3.33 -17.46 -9.66
CA PHE A 105 2.39 -16.59 -10.36
C PHE A 105 0.92 -16.96 -10.13
N GLY A 106 0.60 -18.25 -9.95
CA GLY A 106 -0.78 -18.69 -9.72
C GLY A 106 -1.28 -18.27 -8.34
N LEU A 107 -0.44 -18.36 -7.32
CA LEU A 107 -0.78 -17.86 -5.99
C LEU A 107 -0.90 -16.33 -5.95
N GLN A 108 -0.12 -15.60 -6.75
CA GLN A 108 -0.25 -14.15 -6.89
C GLN A 108 -1.58 -13.76 -7.55
N GLU A 109 -1.99 -14.49 -8.58
CA GLU A 109 -3.27 -14.31 -9.25
C GLU A 109 -4.43 -14.60 -8.27
N GLU A 110 -4.38 -15.73 -7.54
CA GLU A 110 -5.39 -16.07 -6.54
C GLU A 110 -5.47 -15.00 -5.42
N TRP A 111 -4.33 -14.53 -4.92
CA TRP A 111 -4.29 -13.43 -3.96
C TRP A 111 -5.00 -12.18 -4.49
N THR A 112 -4.66 -11.77 -5.70
CA THR A 112 -5.11 -10.52 -6.32
C THR A 112 -6.60 -10.58 -6.70
N GLU A 113 -7.05 -11.70 -7.25
CA GLU A 113 -8.40 -11.83 -7.80
C GLU A 113 -9.43 -12.35 -6.80
N VAL A 114 -9.00 -13.15 -5.82
CA VAL A 114 -9.93 -13.84 -4.90
C VAL A 114 -9.88 -13.26 -3.50
N TYR A 115 -8.70 -13.05 -2.91
CA TYR A 115 -8.59 -12.72 -1.49
C TYR A 115 -8.54 -11.22 -1.22
N LEU A 116 -7.73 -10.47 -1.98
CA LEU A 116 -7.59 -9.03 -1.77
C LEU A 116 -8.92 -8.27 -1.88
N PRO A 117 -9.80 -8.54 -2.85
CA PRO A 117 -11.12 -7.88 -2.93
C PRO A 117 -12.07 -8.23 -1.78
N LYS A 118 -11.82 -9.31 -1.03
CA LYS A 118 -12.63 -9.70 0.13
C LYS A 118 -12.25 -8.95 1.40
N ILE A 119 -11.01 -8.45 1.47
CA ILE A 119 -10.47 -7.80 2.68
C ILE A 119 -10.25 -6.29 2.49
N HIS A 120 -10.31 -5.80 1.25
CA HIS A 120 -10.14 -4.38 0.95
C HIS A 120 -11.05 -3.96 -0.20
N ASP A 121 -11.62 -2.76 -0.08
CA ASP A 121 -12.41 -2.15 -1.15
C ASP A 121 -11.52 -1.95 -2.39
N ILE A 122 -12.05 -2.34 -3.55
CA ILE A 122 -11.42 -2.07 -4.84
C ILE A 122 -11.49 -0.56 -5.08
N PRO A 123 -10.36 0.13 -5.30
CA PRO A 123 -10.37 1.55 -5.60
C PRO A 123 -11.04 1.83 -6.95
N LYS A 124 -11.40 3.09 -7.20
CA LYS A 124 -11.81 3.51 -8.54
C LYS A 124 -10.71 3.18 -9.56
N GLU A 125 -11.13 2.75 -10.75
CA GLU A 125 -10.22 2.38 -11.83
C GLU A 125 -9.25 3.52 -12.16
N GLU A 126 -9.72 4.78 -12.21
CA GLU A 126 -8.86 5.92 -12.52
C GLU A 126 -7.80 6.17 -11.44
N TRP A 127 -8.12 5.91 -10.17
CA TRP A 127 -7.16 6.04 -9.07
C TRP A 127 -6.10 4.94 -9.14
N PHE A 128 -6.53 3.71 -9.45
CA PHE A 128 -5.63 2.57 -9.63
C PHE A 128 -4.69 2.80 -10.81
N ASP A 129 -5.19 3.27 -11.94
CA ASP A 129 -4.39 3.58 -13.14
C ASP A 129 -3.31 4.63 -12.85
N GLN A 130 -3.66 5.72 -12.15
CA GLN A 130 -2.68 6.74 -11.77
C GLN A 130 -1.60 6.19 -10.83
N TRP A 131 -1.98 5.29 -9.92
CA TRP A 131 -1.01 4.58 -9.08
C TRP A 131 -0.14 3.62 -9.90
N ILE A 132 -0.69 2.90 -10.87
CA ILE A 132 0.08 2.03 -11.78
C ILE A 132 1.09 2.85 -12.59
N LEU A 133 0.69 4.00 -13.13
CA LEU A 133 1.62 4.91 -13.80
C LEU A 133 2.72 5.39 -12.85
N PHE A 134 2.39 5.69 -11.58
CA PHE A 134 3.40 5.96 -10.56
C PHE A 134 4.34 4.76 -10.38
N TYR A 135 3.82 3.56 -10.13
CA TYR A 135 4.62 2.35 -9.94
C TYR A 135 5.58 2.09 -11.11
N LEU A 136 5.08 2.10 -12.35
CA LEU A 136 5.89 1.86 -13.56
C LEU A 136 7.01 2.88 -13.78
N ARG A 137 6.89 4.09 -13.24
CA ARG A 137 7.94 5.13 -13.31
C ARG A 137 9.02 4.98 -12.22
N ASN A 138 8.88 4.01 -11.32
CA ASN A 138 9.77 3.81 -10.17
C ASN A 138 10.26 2.35 -10.01
N ILE A 139 10.04 1.49 -11.01
CA ILE A 139 10.68 0.17 -11.14
C ILE A 139 11.84 0.21 -12.14
#